data_AF-A0A844DUH8-F1
#
_entry.id   AF-A0A844DUH8-F1
#
_cell.length_a   1.000
_cell.length_b   1.000
_cell.length_c   1.000
_cell.angle_alpha   90.00
_cell.angle_beta   90.00
_cell.angle_gamma   90.00
#
_symmetry.space_group_name_H-M   'P 1'
#
loop_
_entity.id
_entity.type
_entity.pdbx_description
1 polymer ?
#
loop_
_entity_poly.entity_id
_entity_poly.type
_entity_poly.pdbx_seq_one_letter_code
_entity_poly.pdbx_strand_id
1 'polypeptide(L)'
;MAKKHVPVTDEEKQKSYYKYFEQEMAQPSPEAYAKMLNGPLRPDQVLQFKDRNRLFEPGYLEAEAGWCILPDGTGYLANLTKMPGVTPEMFDWFFAWHGLDNLRYKIWNPEDHYKAETQNRVRALDPDLTYQEKLWDTTHEITEDTGMGPDQIVINFKYPGDCGFKAELIGTDACAALVCGKGYGKGQPPFAVPPTFMTHFVREIEGGIELRSRFWMGWNYVNGRDVKVLPDGMRYPDMAAMSLALHNVKEFTNLAAILPSLYAEEKDNWR
;
A
#
# COMPACT_ATOMS: atom_id res chain seq x y z
N MET A 1 -5.31 -23.17 11.07
CA MET A 1 -6.72 -22.72 11.12
C MET A 1 -6.83 -21.57 10.13
N ALA A 2 -7.78 -21.60 9.19
CA ALA A 2 -8.00 -20.44 8.30
C ALA A 2 -8.31 -19.22 9.17
N LYS A 3 -7.67 -18.07 8.89
CA LYS A 3 -7.95 -16.84 9.63
C LYS A 3 -9.39 -16.45 9.29
N LYS A 4 -10.20 -16.16 10.29
CA LYS A 4 -11.61 -15.81 10.08
C LYS A 4 -11.67 -14.42 9.42
N HIS A 5 -12.51 -14.25 8.41
CA HIS A 5 -12.76 -12.93 7.84
C HIS A 5 -13.19 -11.92 8.92
N VAL A 6 -12.87 -10.65 8.69
CA VAL A 6 -13.34 -9.53 9.52
C VAL A 6 -14.88 -9.47 9.54
N PRO A 7 -15.51 -8.85 10.55
CA PRO A 7 -16.97 -8.75 10.57
C PRO A 7 -17.52 -7.88 9.43
N VAL A 8 -18.70 -8.26 8.93
CA VAL A 8 -19.49 -7.50 7.94
C VAL A 8 -20.91 -7.22 8.45
N THR A 9 -21.46 -6.07 8.09
CA THR A 9 -22.84 -5.66 8.42
C THR A 9 -23.85 -6.27 7.44
N ASP A 10 -25.13 -6.27 7.79
CA ASP A 10 -26.18 -6.75 6.88
C ASP A 10 -26.35 -5.83 5.64
N GLU A 11 -26.07 -4.53 5.79
CA GLU A 11 -26.04 -3.58 4.66
C GLU A 11 -24.89 -3.89 3.69
N GLU A 12 -23.71 -4.24 4.21
CA GLU A 12 -22.57 -4.64 3.39
C GLU A 12 -22.89 -5.89 2.56
N LYS A 13 -23.61 -6.86 3.14
CA LYS A 13 -24.02 -8.09 2.43
C LYS A 13 -24.93 -7.86 1.23
N GLN A 14 -25.61 -6.71 1.15
CA GLN A 14 -26.50 -6.37 0.03
C GLN A 14 -25.76 -5.71 -1.16
N LYS A 15 -24.48 -5.38 -1.01
CA LYS A 15 -23.71 -4.66 -2.04
C LYS A 15 -23.29 -5.63 -3.15
N SER A 16 -23.28 -5.14 -4.40
CA SER A 16 -22.94 -5.92 -5.60
C SER A 16 -21.57 -6.60 -5.51
N TYR A 17 -20.61 -5.94 -4.88
CA TYR A 17 -19.24 -6.43 -4.69
C TYR A 17 -19.03 -7.28 -3.43
N TYR A 18 -20.09 -7.59 -2.66
CA TYR A 18 -19.98 -8.48 -1.50
C TYR A 18 -19.49 -9.89 -1.86
N LYS A 19 -19.78 -10.37 -3.07
CA LYS A 19 -19.28 -11.66 -3.57
C LYS A 19 -17.74 -11.78 -3.55
N TYR A 20 -17.01 -10.67 -3.72
CA TYR A 20 -15.54 -10.66 -3.64
C TYR A 20 -15.03 -10.82 -2.20
N PHE A 21 -15.85 -10.48 -1.21
CA PHE A 21 -15.55 -10.70 0.21
C PHE A 21 -15.75 -12.16 0.61
N GLU A 22 -16.72 -12.85 0.01
CA GLU A 22 -17.02 -14.26 0.28
C GLU A 22 -16.11 -15.22 -0.50
N GLN A 23 -15.56 -14.77 -1.62
CA GLN A 23 -14.61 -15.56 -2.40
C GLN A 23 -13.38 -15.92 -1.55
N GLU A 24 -12.87 -17.14 -1.76
CA GLU A 24 -11.58 -17.54 -1.20
C GLU A 24 -10.47 -16.60 -1.70
N MET A 25 -9.71 -16.03 -0.76
CA MET A 25 -8.60 -15.15 -1.09
C MET A 25 -7.57 -15.85 -1.96
N ALA A 26 -7.06 -15.15 -2.97
CA ALA A 26 -5.93 -15.65 -3.73
C ALA A 26 -4.73 -15.84 -2.79
N GLN A 27 -4.14 -17.03 -2.82
CA GLN A 27 -3.06 -17.39 -1.92
C GLN A 27 -1.71 -16.91 -2.49
N PRO A 28 -0.90 -16.18 -1.72
CA PRO A 28 0.46 -15.87 -2.13
C PRO A 28 1.27 -17.14 -2.37
N SER A 29 2.13 -17.10 -3.39
CA SER A 29 3.02 -18.23 -3.63
C SER A 29 3.92 -18.49 -2.40
N PRO A 30 4.27 -19.76 -2.11
CA PRO A 30 5.22 -20.07 -1.06
C PRO A 30 6.55 -19.31 -1.21
N GLU A 31 6.99 -19.05 -2.45
CA GLU A 31 8.19 -18.28 -2.75
C GLU A 31 8.07 -16.81 -2.32
N ALA A 32 6.91 -16.17 -2.54
CA ALA A 32 6.68 -14.78 -2.15
C ALA A 32 6.77 -14.63 -0.62
N TYR A 33 6.14 -15.54 0.14
CA TYR A 33 6.28 -15.53 1.60
C TYR A 33 7.67 -15.91 2.05
N ALA A 34 8.33 -16.88 1.40
CA ALA A 34 9.70 -17.26 1.75
C ALA A 34 10.66 -16.07 1.64
N LYS A 35 10.49 -15.16 0.67
CA LYS A 35 11.30 -13.93 0.58
C LYS A 35 11.16 -13.02 1.80
N MET A 36 9.98 -12.98 2.44
CA MET A 36 9.76 -12.20 3.66
C MET A 36 10.25 -12.96 4.91
N LEU A 37 10.06 -14.28 4.94
CA LEU A 37 10.49 -15.13 6.07
C LEU A 37 12.01 -15.35 6.12
N ASN A 38 12.70 -15.25 4.98
CA ASN A 38 14.17 -15.37 4.89
C ASN A 38 14.90 -14.04 5.17
N GLY A 39 14.18 -12.98 5.55
CA GLY A 39 14.78 -11.74 6.03
C GLY A 39 15.55 -11.90 7.34
N PRO A 40 16.19 -10.83 7.85
CA PRO A 40 16.15 -9.49 7.30
C PRO A 40 17.10 -9.31 6.10
N LEU A 41 16.79 -8.35 5.23
CA LEU A 41 17.71 -7.83 4.21
C LEU A 41 18.98 -7.29 4.88
N ARG A 42 20.11 -7.37 4.16
CA ARG A 42 21.32 -6.69 4.61
C ARG A 42 21.18 -5.17 4.37
N PRO A 43 21.73 -4.30 5.23
CA PRO A 43 21.61 -2.85 5.09
C PRO A 43 22.07 -2.26 3.75
N ASP A 44 23.05 -2.88 3.08
CA ASP A 44 23.58 -2.48 1.78
C ASP A 44 22.59 -2.73 0.62
N GLN A 45 21.61 -3.61 0.81
CA GLN A 45 20.59 -3.93 -0.20
C GLN A 45 19.41 -2.96 -0.17
N VAL A 46 19.28 -2.18 0.90
CA VAL A 46 18.15 -1.27 1.11
C VAL A 46 18.24 -0.09 0.16
N LEU A 47 17.16 0.13 -0.59
CA LEU A 47 16.95 1.40 -1.27
C LEU A 47 16.76 2.50 -0.23
N GLN A 48 17.76 3.34 -0.04
CA GLN A 48 17.69 4.45 0.93
C GLN A 48 16.58 5.43 0.53
N PHE A 49 15.96 6.09 1.52
CA PHE A 49 14.84 7.01 1.27
C PHE A 49 15.20 8.14 0.30
N LYS A 50 16.40 8.70 0.44
CA LYS A 50 16.96 9.73 -0.47
C LYS A 50 17.17 9.25 -1.90
N ASP A 51 17.34 7.95 -2.09
CA ASP A 51 17.63 7.34 -3.38
C ASP A 51 16.35 6.79 -4.03
N ARG A 52 15.15 7.09 -3.50
CA ARG A 52 13.86 6.56 -3.98
C ARG A 52 13.62 6.71 -5.49
N ASN A 53 14.21 7.73 -6.12
CA ASN A 53 14.13 7.93 -7.57
C ASN A 53 14.87 6.86 -8.39
N ARG A 54 15.67 5.99 -7.77
CA ARG A 54 16.21 4.81 -8.43
C ARG A 54 15.14 3.79 -8.80
N LEU A 55 13.91 3.90 -8.26
CA LEU A 55 12.78 3.09 -8.73
C LEU A 55 12.47 3.32 -10.22
N PHE A 56 12.78 4.49 -10.77
CA PHE A 56 12.63 4.79 -12.19
C PHE A 56 13.77 4.21 -13.07
N GLU A 57 14.83 3.64 -12.48
CA GLU A 57 15.89 2.97 -13.25
C GLU A 57 15.33 1.73 -13.96
N PRO A 58 15.81 1.43 -15.19
CA PRO A 58 15.44 0.20 -15.88
C PRO A 58 15.91 -1.04 -15.10
N GLY A 59 15.19 -2.15 -15.27
CA GLY A 59 15.51 -3.41 -14.60
C GLY A 59 15.06 -3.43 -13.14
N TYR A 60 15.80 -4.14 -12.29
CA TYR A 60 15.45 -4.38 -10.89
C TYR A 60 16.58 -3.93 -9.97
N LEU A 61 16.21 -3.46 -8.78
CA LEU A 61 17.16 -3.19 -7.71
C LEU A 61 17.58 -4.51 -7.03
N GLU A 62 18.64 -4.46 -6.22
CA GLU A 62 19.16 -5.66 -5.56
C GLU A 62 18.10 -6.36 -4.69
N ALA A 63 17.30 -5.60 -3.93
CA ALA A 63 16.19 -6.10 -3.14
C ALA A 63 14.85 -5.57 -3.67
N GLU A 64 14.15 -6.40 -4.44
CA GLU A 64 12.75 -6.17 -4.81
C GLU A 64 11.75 -6.77 -3.81
N ALA A 65 12.22 -7.62 -2.90
CA ALA A 65 11.41 -8.27 -1.88
C ALA A 65 12.23 -8.50 -0.60
N GLY A 66 11.64 -8.20 0.55
CA GLY A 66 12.23 -8.42 1.87
C GLY A 66 12.02 -7.22 2.79
N TRP A 67 12.49 -7.33 4.02
CA TRP A 67 12.37 -6.29 5.05
C TRP A 67 13.62 -6.28 5.93
N CYS A 68 13.88 -5.19 6.63
CA CYS A 68 14.88 -5.14 7.69
C CYS A 68 14.64 -3.95 8.62
N ILE A 69 15.29 -3.95 9.77
CA ILE A 69 15.50 -2.75 10.58
C ILE A 69 16.99 -2.37 10.50
N LEU A 70 17.26 -1.12 10.13
CA LEU A 70 18.59 -0.56 9.94
C LEU A 70 19.27 -0.24 11.29
N PRO A 71 20.61 -0.07 11.31
CA PRO A 71 21.34 0.25 12.53
C PRO A 71 20.90 1.54 13.25
N ASP A 72 20.32 2.50 12.52
CA ASP A 72 19.81 3.76 13.07
C ASP A 72 18.38 3.66 13.64
N GLY A 73 17.82 2.44 13.66
CA GLY A 73 16.50 2.11 14.20
C GLY A 73 15.35 2.20 13.19
N THR A 74 15.59 2.74 12.00
CA THR A 74 14.57 2.86 10.95
C THR A 74 14.28 1.52 10.30
N GLY A 75 13.05 1.33 9.82
CA GLY A 75 12.63 0.10 9.16
C GLY A 75 12.53 0.28 7.65
N TYR A 76 12.65 -0.83 6.94
CA TYR A 76 12.49 -0.89 5.49
C TYR A 76 11.74 -2.15 5.08
N LEU A 77 10.91 -2.00 4.05
CA LEU A 77 10.23 -3.10 3.38
C LEU A 77 10.22 -2.85 1.88
N ALA A 78 10.45 -3.92 1.13
CA ALA A 78 10.27 -4.01 -0.30
C ALA A 78 9.40 -5.22 -0.64
N ASN A 79 8.53 -5.06 -1.62
CA ASN A 79 7.77 -6.16 -2.19
C ASN A 79 7.55 -5.91 -3.70
N LEU A 80 7.57 -6.99 -4.48
CA LEU A 80 7.26 -6.99 -5.89
C LEU A 80 6.15 -8.00 -6.15
N THR A 81 5.01 -7.52 -6.62
CA THR A 81 3.84 -8.33 -6.94
C THR A 81 3.52 -8.19 -8.42
N LYS A 82 3.49 -9.30 -9.16
CA LYS A 82 2.96 -9.31 -10.54
C LYS A 82 1.44 -9.36 -10.49
N MET A 83 0.78 -8.53 -11.28
CA MET A 83 -0.68 -8.43 -11.35
C MET A 83 -1.13 -8.67 -12.81
N PRO A 84 -1.24 -9.94 -13.22
CA PRO A 84 -1.64 -10.28 -14.60
C PRO A 84 -3.07 -9.79 -14.87
N GLY A 85 -3.30 -9.26 -16.08
CA GLY A 85 -4.59 -8.72 -16.50
C GLY A 85 -4.98 -7.37 -15.87
N VAL A 86 -4.18 -6.85 -14.94
CA VAL A 86 -4.40 -5.52 -14.34
C VAL A 86 -3.72 -4.46 -15.21
N THR A 87 -4.37 -3.31 -15.40
CA THR A 87 -3.81 -2.12 -16.05
C THR A 87 -3.47 -1.02 -15.04
N PRO A 88 -2.61 -0.05 -15.40
CA PRO A 88 -2.34 1.11 -14.55
C PRO A 88 -3.62 1.88 -14.16
N GLU A 89 -4.56 2.03 -15.09
CA GLU A 89 -5.85 2.68 -14.85
C GLU A 89 -6.69 1.97 -13.78
N MET A 90 -6.76 0.63 -13.82
CA MET A 90 -7.46 -0.16 -12.80
C MET A 90 -6.86 0.07 -11.41
N PHE A 91 -5.53 0.18 -11.34
CA PHE A 91 -4.82 0.43 -10.08
C PHE A 91 -5.13 1.82 -9.52
N ASP A 92 -5.02 2.87 -10.33
CA ASP A 92 -5.35 4.24 -9.91
C ASP A 92 -6.83 4.38 -9.51
N TRP A 93 -7.73 3.77 -10.29
CA TRP A 93 -9.15 3.70 -9.95
C TRP A 93 -9.39 3.10 -8.57
N PHE A 94 -8.78 1.94 -8.29
CA PHE A 94 -8.98 1.25 -7.02
C PHE A 94 -8.55 2.12 -5.84
N PHE A 95 -7.43 2.83 -5.98
CA PHE A 95 -6.97 3.75 -4.93
C PHE A 95 -7.90 4.96 -4.73
N ALA A 96 -8.52 5.48 -5.78
CA ALA A 96 -9.54 6.51 -5.67
C ALA A 96 -10.89 6.00 -5.11
N TRP A 97 -11.17 4.70 -5.28
CA TRP A 97 -12.48 4.10 -5.03
C TRP A 97 -12.62 3.43 -3.66
N HIS A 98 -11.57 2.78 -3.14
CA HIS A 98 -11.67 1.92 -1.95
C HIS A 98 -11.99 2.68 -0.65
N GLY A 99 -11.56 3.93 -0.53
CA GLY A 99 -11.76 4.75 0.67
C GLY A 99 -13.18 5.31 0.82
N LEU A 100 -14.07 5.07 -0.14
CA LEU A 100 -15.44 5.58 -0.15
C LEU A 100 -16.42 4.66 0.59
N ASP A 101 -16.07 3.41 0.85
CA ASP A 101 -16.95 2.46 1.53
C ASP A 101 -16.13 1.32 2.15
N ASN A 102 -16.42 0.98 3.41
CA ASN A 102 -15.60 0.03 4.17
C ASN A 102 -15.56 -1.37 3.55
N LEU A 103 -16.62 -1.84 2.88
CA LEU A 103 -16.59 -3.14 2.22
C LEU A 103 -15.60 -3.16 1.05
N ARG A 104 -15.39 -2.03 0.37
CA ARG A 104 -14.40 -1.90 -0.71
C ARG A 104 -12.98 -2.10 -0.21
N TYR A 105 -12.70 -1.66 1.02
CA TYR A 105 -11.42 -1.94 1.68
C TYR A 105 -11.32 -3.40 2.14
N LYS A 106 -12.42 -3.96 2.66
CA LYS A 106 -12.48 -5.36 3.12
C LYS A 106 -12.23 -6.37 2.00
N ILE A 107 -12.77 -6.17 0.79
CA ILE A 107 -12.56 -7.11 -0.32
C ILE A 107 -11.08 -7.22 -0.76
N TRP A 108 -10.27 -6.19 -0.47
CA TRP A 108 -8.85 -6.20 -0.75
C TRP A 108 -8.14 -7.26 0.11
N ASN A 109 -8.43 -7.32 1.41
CA ASN A 109 -7.92 -8.34 2.31
C ASN A 109 -8.98 -8.69 3.38
N PRO A 110 -9.91 -9.62 3.07
CA PRO A 110 -11.03 -9.98 3.96
C PRO A 110 -10.63 -10.45 5.36
N GLU A 111 -9.39 -10.89 5.54
CA GLU A 111 -8.88 -11.40 6.81
C GLU A 111 -8.27 -10.31 7.71
N ASP A 112 -7.87 -9.17 7.15
CA ASP A 112 -7.06 -8.16 7.87
C ASP A 112 -7.64 -6.73 7.83
N HIS A 113 -8.44 -6.39 6.81
CA HIS A 113 -8.95 -5.03 6.60
C HIS A 113 -10.31 -4.83 7.25
N TYR A 114 -10.46 -3.84 8.14
CA TYR A 114 -11.74 -3.56 8.81
C TYR A 114 -12.46 -2.34 8.23
N LYS A 115 -11.71 -1.26 7.95
CA LYS A 115 -12.27 0.00 7.43
C LYS A 115 -11.19 0.85 6.75
N ALA A 116 -11.58 1.63 5.76
CA ALA A 116 -10.79 2.73 5.23
C ALA A 116 -11.74 3.85 4.78
N GLU A 117 -11.63 5.00 5.44
CA GLU A 117 -12.57 6.10 5.26
C GLU A 117 -11.82 7.35 4.82
N THR A 118 -12.07 7.77 3.58
CA THR A 118 -11.57 9.05 3.08
C THR A 118 -12.21 10.21 3.85
N GLN A 119 -11.36 11.09 4.39
CA GLN A 119 -11.78 12.29 5.09
C GLN A 119 -12.11 13.44 4.12
N ASN A 120 -12.01 13.22 2.82
CA ASN A 120 -12.36 14.19 1.79
C ASN A 120 -13.27 13.57 0.72
N ARG A 121 -14.45 13.10 1.15
CA ARG A 121 -15.43 12.45 0.26
C ARG A 121 -15.87 13.36 -0.90
N VAL A 122 -15.96 14.68 -0.69
CA VAL A 122 -16.34 15.64 -1.74
C VAL A 122 -15.33 15.59 -2.89
N ARG A 123 -14.03 15.66 -2.60
CA ARG A 123 -12.97 15.52 -3.61
C ARG A 123 -12.98 14.14 -4.27
N ALA A 124 -13.13 13.07 -3.48
CA ALA A 124 -13.17 11.71 -4.02
C ALA A 124 -14.33 11.47 -5.01
N LEU A 125 -15.45 12.19 -4.84
CA LEU A 125 -16.62 12.10 -5.71
C LEU A 125 -16.66 13.18 -6.82
N ASP A 126 -15.66 14.05 -6.91
CA ASP A 126 -15.63 15.14 -7.89
C ASP A 126 -15.38 14.60 -9.32
N PRO A 127 -16.34 14.71 -10.26
CA PRO A 127 -16.21 14.13 -11.60
C PRO A 127 -15.17 14.85 -12.47
N ASP A 128 -14.75 16.07 -12.11
CA ASP A 128 -13.79 16.85 -12.89
C ASP A 128 -12.32 16.49 -12.55
N LEU A 129 -12.11 15.64 -11.53
CA LEU A 129 -10.79 15.19 -11.10
C LEU A 129 -10.44 13.80 -11.66
N THR A 130 -9.18 13.63 -12.04
CA THR A 130 -8.58 12.32 -12.31
C THR A 130 -8.57 11.43 -11.07
N TYR A 131 -8.37 10.11 -11.23
CA TYR A 131 -8.29 9.18 -10.11
C TYR A 131 -7.16 9.53 -9.13
N GLN A 132 -6.01 9.97 -9.64
CA GLN A 132 -4.88 10.37 -8.82
C GLN A 132 -5.19 11.67 -8.07
N GLU A 133 -5.80 12.65 -8.73
CA GLU A 133 -6.20 13.90 -8.07
C GLU A 133 -7.23 13.67 -6.98
N LYS A 134 -8.19 12.75 -7.16
CA LYS A 134 -9.15 12.36 -6.12
C LYS A 134 -8.45 11.88 -4.84
N LEU A 135 -7.27 11.27 -4.97
CA LEU A 135 -6.48 10.71 -3.88
C LEU A 135 -5.50 11.73 -3.25
N TRP A 136 -4.85 12.57 -4.06
CA TRP A 136 -3.80 13.47 -3.58
C TRP A 136 -4.29 14.46 -2.53
N ASP A 137 -3.47 14.62 -1.48
CA ASP A 137 -3.72 15.42 -0.28
C ASP A 137 -4.98 15.05 0.49
N THR A 138 -5.52 13.86 0.26
CA THR A 138 -6.57 13.27 1.09
C THR A 138 -5.99 12.40 2.19
N THR A 139 -6.71 12.35 3.30
CA THR A 139 -6.39 11.49 4.43
C THR A 139 -7.40 10.35 4.47
N HIS A 140 -6.92 9.11 4.56
CA HIS A 140 -7.74 7.95 4.87
C HIS A 140 -7.49 7.56 6.34
N GLU A 141 -8.57 7.37 7.09
CA GLU A 141 -8.54 6.74 8.40
C GLU A 141 -8.82 5.25 8.26
N ILE A 142 -7.87 4.43 8.67
CA ILE A 142 -7.83 3.00 8.41
C ILE A 142 -7.88 2.23 9.73
N THR A 143 -8.53 1.07 9.71
CA THR A 143 -8.35 0.04 10.75
C THR A 143 -8.05 -1.28 10.09
N GLU A 144 -6.91 -1.85 10.46
CA GLU A 144 -6.38 -3.06 9.86
C GLU A 144 -5.47 -3.83 10.82
N ASP A 145 -5.36 -5.13 10.61
CA ASP A 145 -4.42 -6.01 11.31
C ASP A 145 -3.25 -6.37 10.39
N THR A 146 -2.13 -5.67 10.56
CA THR A 146 -0.89 -5.97 9.84
C THR A 146 -0.08 -7.11 10.46
N GLY A 147 -0.68 -7.92 11.34
CA GLY A 147 -0.12 -9.11 11.97
C GLY A 147 0.23 -8.95 13.45
N MET A 148 -0.12 -7.81 14.07
CA MET A 148 0.08 -7.51 15.49
C MET A 148 -1.24 -7.25 16.24
N GLY A 149 -2.37 -7.53 15.58
CA GLY A 149 -3.71 -7.17 16.03
C GLY A 149 -4.23 -5.92 15.31
N PRO A 150 -5.55 -5.67 15.34
CA PRO A 150 -6.14 -4.50 14.68
C PRO A 150 -5.63 -3.19 15.29
N ASP A 151 -5.15 -2.28 14.44
CA ASP A 151 -4.67 -0.96 14.82
C ASP A 151 -5.33 0.14 13.97
N GLN A 152 -5.31 1.38 14.47
CA GLN A 152 -5.81 2.55 13.77
C GLN A 152 -4.68 3.34 13.13
N ILE A 153 -4.65 3.35 11.81
CA ILE A 153 -3.64 4.00 11.01
C ILE A 153 -4.26 5.15 10.23
N VAL A 154 -3.50 6.21 10.03
CA VAL A 154 -3.86 7.32 9.18
C VAL A 154 -2.86 7.38 8.04
N ILE A 155 -3.35 7.39 6.81
CA ILE A 155 -2.52 7.60 5.63
C ILE A 155 -2.93 8.90 4.97
N ASN A 156 -2.00 9.84 4.86
CA ASN A 156 -2.17 11.03 4.04
C ASN A 156 -1.48 10.81 2.69
N PHE A 157 -2.27 10.62 1.64
CA PHE A 157 -1.78 10.43 0.28
C PHE A 157 -1.29 11.74 -0.30
N LYS A 158 -0.23 11.68 -1.11
CA LYS A 158 0.47 12.85 -1.62
C LYS A 158 0.66 12.82 -3.12
N TYR A 159 0.70 14.00 -3.73
CA TYR A 159 1.27 14.15 -5.06
C TYR A 159 2.75 13.70 -5.03
N PRO A 160 3.19 12.82 -5.94
CA PRO A 160 4.55 12.28 -5.92
C PRO A 160 5.65 13.35 -6.02
N GLY A 161 5.43 14.40 -6.80
CA GLY A 161 6.38 15.51 -6.95
C GLY A 161 6.62 16.26 -5.64
N ASP A 162 5.58 16.43 -4.83
CA ASP A 162 5.67 17.03 -3.49
C ASP A 162 6.42 16.16 -2.49
N CYS A 163 6.71 14.91 -2.86
CA CYS A 163 7.50 13.97 -2.07
C CYS A 163 8.89 13.74 -2.68
N GLY A 164 9.30 14.55 -3.67
CA GLY A 164 10.61 14.47 -4.32
C GLY A 164 10.77 13.29 -5.29
N PHE A 165 9.68 12.68 -5.75
CA PHE A 165 9.74 11.82 -6.94
C PHE A 165 9.82 12.67 -8.21
N LYS A 166 10.46 12.12 -9.25
CA LYS A 166 10.44 12.67 -10.62
C LYS A 166 9.07 12.50 -11.26
N ALA A 167 8.14 13.39 -10.93
CA ALA A 167 6.75 13.31 -11.35
C ALA A 167 6.58 13.32 -12.88
N GLU A 168 7.52 13.93 -13.60
CA GLU A 168 7.59 13.95 -15.06
C GLU A 168 7.80 12.57 -15.70
N LEU A 169 8.24 11.57 -14.92
CA LEU A 169 8.41 10.18 -15.39
C LEU A 169 7.18 9.31 -15.13
N ILE A 170 6.17 9.82 -14.42
CA ILE A 170 4.93 9.08 -14.12
C ILE A 170 3.98 9.21 -15.32
N GLY A 171 3.40 8.09 -15.74
CA GLY A 171 2.69 7.96 -17.02
C GLY A 171 3.61 7.64 -18.21
N THR A 172 4.85 7.22 -17.96
CA THR A 172 5.81 6.77 -19.00
C THR A 172 6.17 5.30 -18.78
N ASP A 173 6.90 4.69 -19.72
CA ASP A 173 7.42 3.32 -19.58
C ASP A 173 8.23 3.09 -18.30
N ALA A 174 8.83 4.14 -17.73
CA ALA A 174 9.58 4.05 -16.48
C ALA A 174 8.67 3.85 -15.26
N CYS A 175 7.45 4.40 -15.29
CA CYS A 175 6.47 4.37 -14.20
C CYS A 175 5.08 4.68 -14.76
N ALA A 176 4.21 3.68 -14.81
CA ALA A 176 2.87 3.87 -15.38
C ALA A 176 1.90 4.54 -14.39
N ALA A 177 2.04 4.22 -13.10
CA ALA A 177 1.27 4.83 -12.00
C ALA A 177 2.10 4.83 -10.71
N LEU A 178 1.81 5.76 -9.80
CA LEU A 178 2.50 5.86 -8.51
C LEU A 178 1.56 6.39 -7.44
N VAL A 179 1.35 5.59 -6.41
CA VAL A 179 0.68 6.01 -5.17
C VAL A 179 1.74 6.18 -4.09
N CYS A 180 1.71 7.30 -3.37
CA CYS A 180 2.59 7.51 -2.22
C CYS A 180 1.86 8.27 -1.11
N GLY A 181 2.34 8.08 0.12
CA GLY A 181 1.69 8.68 1.28
C GLY A 181 2.50 8.58 2.55
N LYS A 182 2.04 9.34 3.55
CA LYS A 182 2.60 9.40 4.89
C LYS A 182 1.65 8.67 5.83
N GLY A 183 2.07 7.50 6.31
CA GLY A 183 1.36 6.70 7.29
C GLY A 183 1.79 7.01 8.72
N TYR A 184 0.87 7.00 9.67
CA TYR A 184 1.15 7.07 11.11
C TYR A 184 -0.01 6.48 11.92
N GLY A 185 0.27 5.94 13.10
CA GLY A 185 -0.76 5.42 14.02
C GLY A 185 -1.42 6.53 14.82
N LYS A 186 -2.70 6.34 15.19
CA LYS A 186 -3.34 7.20 16.20
C LYS A 186 -2.79 6.88 17.59
N GLY A 187 -2.55 7.91 18.40
CA GLY A 187 -2.02 7.78 19.76
C GLY A 187 -0.64 8.39 19.92
N GLN A 188 0.09 7.98 20.97
CA GLN A 188 1.44 8.46 21.27
C GLN A 188 2.44 7.29 21.25
N PRO A 189 3.69 7.52 20.81
CA PRO A 189 4.77 6.55 21.02
C PRO A 189 4.89 6.15 22.50
N PRO A 190 5.25 4.90 22.82
CA PRO A 190 5.65 3.83 21.89
C PRO A 190 4.48 2.98 21.35
N PHE A 191 3.23 3.33 21.67
CA PHE A 191 2.07 2.48 21.35
C PHE A 191 1.44 2.77 19.99
N ALA A 192 1.69 3.93 19.40
CA ALA A 192 1.25 4.26 18.05
C ALA A 192 2.23 3.72 17.00
N VAL A 193 1.71 3.23 15.86
CA VAL A 193 2.53 2.95 14.67
C VAL A 193 3.41 4.18 14.35
N PRO A 194 4.74 4.05 14.37
CA PRO A 194 5.58 5.21 14.13
C PRO A 194 5.49 5.65 12.65
N PRO A 195 5.81 6.93 12.35
CA PRO A 195 5.58 7.49 11.03
C PRO A 195 6.34 6.75 9.92
N THR A 196 5.65 6.39 8.86
CA THR A 196 6.19 5.61 7.74
C THR A 196 5.86 6.29 6.43
N PHE A 197 6.85 6.48 5.56
CA PHE A 197 6.59 6.87 4.18
C PHE A 197 6.40 5.62 3.33
N MET A 198 5.34 5.55 2.55
CA MET A 198 5.05 4.41 1.68
C MET A 198 4.92 4.85 0.21
N THR A 199 5.28 3.93 -0.69
CA THR A 199 4.96 4.06 -2.11
C THR A 199 4.64 2.72 -2.74
N HIS A 200 3.72 2.76 -3.69
CA HIS A 200 3.39 1.70 -4.62
C HIS A 200 3.73 2.22 -6.02
N PHE A 201 4.77 1.66 -6.62
CA PHE A 201 5.30 2.06 -7.92
C PHE A 201 4.89 1.01 -8.96
N VAL A 202 4.17 1.42 -9.99
CA VAL A 202 3.63 0.52 -11.02
C VAL A 202 4.44 0.62 -12.30
N ARG A 203 4.81 -0.53 -12.87
CA ARG A 203 5.32 -0.65 -14.25
C ARG A 203 4.45 -1.60 -15.04
N GLU A 204 4.25 -1.30 -16.31
CA GLU A 204 3.65 -2.25 -17.23
C GLU A 204 4.64 -3.36 -17.55
N ILE A 205 4.11 -4.58 -17.67
CA ILE A 205 4.82 -5.77 -18.13
C ILE A 205 3.95 -6.47 -19.17
N GLU A 206 4.52 -7.42 -19.91
CA GLU A 206 3.71 -8.23 -20.82
C GLU A 206 2.55 -8.92 -20.07
N GLY A 207 1.33 -8.65 -20.50
CA GLY A 207 0.12 -9.25 -19.94
C GLY A 207 -0.39 -8.64 -18.63
N GLY A 208 0.13 -7.50 -18.15
CA GLY A 208 -0.40 -6.81 -16.97
C GLY A 208 0.54 -5.75 -16.41
N ILE A 209 0.57 -5.63 -15.08
CA ILE A 209 1.52 -4.75 -14.38
C ILE A 209 2.38 -5.54 -13.38
N GLU A 210 3.50 -4.95 -12.99
CA GLU A 210 4.17 -5.28 -11.74
C GLU A 210 4.08 -4.09 -10.78
N LEU A 211 3.77 -4.40 -9.53
CA LEU A 211 3.70 -3.45 -8.43
C LEU A 211 4.94 -3.60 -7.56
N ARG A 212 5.68 -2.51 -7.38
CA ARG A 212 6.87 -2.41 -6.55
C ARG A 212 6.56 -1.52 -5.35
N SER A 213 6.30 -2.15 -4.21
CA SER A 213 6.02 -1.46 -2.95
C SER A 213 7.31 -1.16 -2.20
N ARG A 214 7.42 0.03 -1.61
CA ARG A 214 8.49 0.41 -0.67
C ARG A 214 7.90 1.14 0.53
N PHE A 215 8.34 0.76 1.73
CA PHE A 215 8.00 1.44 2.97
C PHE A 215 9.30 1.81 3.68
N TRP A 216 9.47 3.09 3.96
CA TRP A 216 10.58 3.64 4.74
C TRP A 216 10.04 4.08 6.10
N MET A 217 10.13 3.17 7.06
CA MET A 217 9.60 3.33 8.41
C MET A 217 10.54 4.21 9.22
N GLY A 218 10.04 5.30 9.78
CA GLY A 218 10.86 6.31 10.47
C GLY A 218 11.40 7.42 9.57
N TRP A 219 11.05 7.41 8.28
CA TRP A 219 11.39 8.47 7.31
C TRP A 219 10.14 9.17 6.80
N ASN A 220 10.29 10.44 6.44
CA ASN A 220 9.25 11.22 5.78
C ASN A 220 9.84 12.35 4.94
N TYR A 221 9.01 12.91 4.07
CA TYR A 221 9.32 14.16 3.35
C TYR A 221 8.60 15.35 4.00
N VAL A 222 9.34 16.34 4.49
CA VAL A 222 8.80 17.51 5.19
C VAL A 222 9.40 18.78 4.59
N ASN A 223 8.54 19.68 4.10
CA ASN A 223 8.93 20.99 3.56
C ASN A 223 10.07 20.93 2.53
N GLY A 224 9.95 20.05 1.54
CA GLY A 224 10.96 19.95 0.48
C GLY A 224 12.19 19.11 0.84
N ARG A 225 12.20 18.42 1.99
CA ARG A 225 13.39 17.72 2.50
C ARG A 225 13.07 16.34 3.05
N ASP A 226 14.00 15.43 2.85
CA ASP A 226 13.99 14.12 3.49
C ASP A 226 14.37 14.26 4.97
N VAL A 227 13.56 13.69 5.85
CA VAL A 227 13.71 13.81 7.30
C VAL A 227 13.57 12.43 7.95
N LYS A 228 14.55 12.06 8.79
CA LYS A 228 14.38 10.96 9.74
C LYS A 228 13.49 11.45 10.87
N VAL A 229 12.25 11.00 10.85
CA VAL A 229 11.22 11.38 11.84
C VAL A 229 11.21 10.46 13.05
N LEU A 230 11.84 9.29 12.95
CA LEU A 230 12.14 8.46 14.11
C LEU A 230 13.22 9.14 14.97
N PRO A 231 12.95 9.43 16.26
CA PRO A 231 13.94 10.04 17.15
C PRO A 231 15.19 9.15 17.33
N ASP A 232 16.34 9.78 17.54
CA ASP A 232 17.57 9.06 17.85
C ASP A 232 17.42 8.20 19.11
N GLY A 233 17.95 6.98 19.08
CA GLY A 233 17.82 5.99 20.15
C GLY A 233 16.51 5.19 20.14
N MET A 234 15.53 5.57 19.32
CA MET A 234 14.33 4.75 19.07
C MET A 234 14.59 3.73 17.96
N ARG A 235 13.86 2.61 18.00
CA ARG A 235 13.98 1.54 17.00
C ARG A 235 12.64 0.89 16.74
N TYR A 236 12.34 0.65 15.46
CA TYR A 236 11.18 -0.17 15.07
C TYR A 236 11.35 -1.62 15.50
N PRO A 237 10.29 -2.30 15.96
CA PRO A 237 10.34 -3.74 16.22
C PRO A 237 10.53 -4.52 14.92
N ASP A 238 11.37 -5.56 14.93
CA ASP A 238 11.57 -6.45 13.77
C ASP A 238 10.24 -7.09 13.32
N MET A 239 9.45 -7.55 14.30
CA MET A 239 8.11 -8.10 14.05
C MET A 239 7.19 -7.13 13.33
N ALA A 240 7.28 -5.82 13.58
CA ALA A 240 6.42 -4.85 12.90
C ALA A 240 6.76 -4.77 11.40
N ALA A 241 8.04 -4.73 11.05
CA ALA A 241 8.47 -4.71 9.66
C ALA A 241 8.19 -6.03 8.93
N MET A 242 8.44 -7.18 9.59
CA MET A 242 8.15 -8.49 9.04
C MET A 242 6.66 -8.71 8.80
N SER A 243 5.82 -8.41 9.80
CA SER A 243 4.38 -8.64 9.70
C SER A 243 3.76 -7.73 8.63
N LEU A 244 4.19 -6.47 8.53
CA LEU A 244 3.80 -5.59 7.42
C LEU A 244 4.23 -6.15 6.05
N ALA A 245 5.40 -6.80 5.95
CA ALA A 245 5.88 -7.41 4.71
C ALA A 245 5.00 -8.59 4.28
N LEU A 246 4.64 -9.45 5.23
CA LEU A 246 3.71 -10.57 4.98
C LEU A 246 2.32 -10.06 4.60
N HIS A 247 1.83 -9.04 5.30
CA HIS A 247 0.56 -8.39 5.00
C HIS A 247 0.54 -7.80 3.58
N ASN A 248 1.59 -7.08 3.19
CA ASN A 248 1.70 -6.48 1.86
C ASN A 248 1.74 -7.52 0.72
N VAL A 249 2.40 -8.65 0.94
CA VAL A 249 2.37 -9.79 0.00
C VAL A 249 0.94 -10.32 -0.16
N LYS A 250 0.24 -10.50 0.97
CA LYS A 250 -1.10 -11.07 1.01
C LYS A 250 -2.15 -10.18 0.33
N GLU A 251 -2.24 -8.92 0.73
CA GLU A 251 -3.25 -7.99 0.23
C GLU A 251 -3.12 -7.79 -1.29
N PHE A 252 -1.89 -7.62 -1.80
CA PHE A 252 -1.69 -7.34 -3.22
C PHE A 252 -1.78 -8.59 -4.08
N THR A 253 -1.52 -9.78 -3.53
CA THR A 253 -1.84 -11.04 -4.24
C THR A 253 -3.35 -11.17 -4.44
N ASN A 254 -4.15 -10.88 -3.41
CA ASN A 254 -5.60 -10.93 -3.54
C ASN A 254 -6.13 -9.83 -4.47
N LEU A 255 -5.65 -8.59 -4.35
CA LEU A 255 -6.04 -7.51 -5.24
C LEU A 255 -5.75 -7.83 -6.70
N ALA A 256 -4.57 -8.40 -6.99
CA ALA A 256 -4.19 -8.80 -8.35
C ALA A 256 -5.21 -9.77 -8.98
N ALA A 257 -5.78 -10.66 -8.19
CA ALA A 257 -6.73 -11.66 -8.67
C ALA A 257 -8.14 -11.08 -8.92
N ILE A 258 -8.58 -10.14 -8.09
CA ILE A 258 -9.97 -9.62 -8.17
C ILE A 258 -10.09 -8.36 -9.01
N LEU A 259 -9.03 -7.54 -9.11
CA LEU A 259 -9.10 -6.18 -9.63
C LEU A 259 -9.62 -6.08 -11.07
N PRO A 260 -9.24 -6.94 -12.04
CA PRO A 260 -9.76 -6.84 -13.40
C PRO A 260 -11.28 -6.99 -13.48
N SER A 261 -11.84 -8.02 -12.81
CA SER A 261 -13.28 -8.26 -12.77
C SER A 261 -14.00 -7.20 -11.95
N LEU A 262 -13.44 -6.83 -10.80
CA LEU A 262 -14.00 -5.80 -9.92
C LEU A 262 -14.11 -4.46 -10.66
N TYR A 263 -13.06 -4.04 -11.35
CA TYR A 263 -13.06 -2.82 -12.15
C TYR A 263 -14.13 -2.90 -13.27
N ALA A 264 -14.21 -4.01 -14.00
CA ALA A 264 -15.20 -4.17 -15.07
C ALA A 264 -16.65 -4.02 -14.57
N GLU A 265 -16.93 -4.43 -13.34
CA GLU A 265 -18.27 -4.39 -12.74
C GLU A 265 -18.57 -3.07 -11.99
N GLU A 266 -17.56 -2.46 -11.35
CA GLU A 266 -17.76 -1.39 -10.36
C GLU A 266 -17.16 -0.03 -10.76
N LYS A 267 -16.45 0.08 -11.90
CA LYS A 267 -15.75 1.33 -12.30
C LYS A 267 -16.65 2.57 -12.36
N ASP A 268 -17.95 2.37 -12.63
CA ASP A 268 -18.95 3.42 -12.74
C ASP A 268 -19.77 3.61 -11.43
N ASN A 269 -19.57 2.76 -10.41
CA ASN A 269 -20.31 2.76 -9.14
C ASN A 269 -19.55 3.50 -8.03
N TRP A 270 -19.68 4.83 -8.01
CA TRP A 270 -18.96 5.69 -7.06
C TRP A 270 -19.66 5.90 -5.72
N ARG A 271 -20.94 5.53 -5.59
CA ARG A 271 -21.76 5.81 -4.41
C ARG A 271 -21.83 4.65 -3.42
#